data_AF-A0A397TAA0-F1
#
_entry.id   AF-A0A397TAA0-F1
#
_cell.length_a   1.000
_cell.length_b   1.000
_cell.length_c   1.000
_cell.angle_alpha   90.00
_cell.angle_beta   90.00
_cell.angle_gamma   90.00
#
_symmetry.space_group_name_H-M   'P 1'
#
loop_
_entity.id
_entity.type
_entity.pdbx_description
1 polymer ?
#
loop_
_entity_poly.entity_id
_entity_poly.type
_entity_poly.pdbx_seq_one_letter_code
_entity_poly.pdbx_strand_id
1 'polypeptide(L)'
;MVKVATDFIKCHKWTFETPLSELAQYTEKISKSLKDDRKVRSNAKIRFRVLGLTKEQVEVLILIRLTGKREEGRDTVDKIAQEIVDNDYSSEKIKQISYDLGSFTSNPIARSF
;
A
#
# COMPACT_ATOMS: atom_id res chain seq x y z
N MET A 1 -17.36 -10.05 -10.29
CA MET A 1 -16.40 -9.05 -9.74
C MET A 1 -17.09 -7.82 -9.12
N VAL A 2 -18.11 -7.22 -9.77
CA VAL A 2 -18.88 -6.05 -9.25
C VAL A 2 -19.73 -6.35 -7.99
N LYS A 3 -19.97 -7.64 -7.70
CA LYS A 3 -20.83 -8.08 -6.61
C LYS A 3 -20.27 -7.77 -5.22
N VAL A 4 -18.96 -7.98 -5.00
CA VAL A 4 -18.35 -7.88 -3.66
C VAL A 4 -18.65 -6.55 -2.97
N ALA A 5 -18.30 -5.41 -3.59
CA ALA A 5 -18.56 -4.10 -2.99
C ALA A 5 -20.06 -3.84 -2.75
N THR A 6 -20.90 -4.26 -3.70
CA THR A 6 -22.36 -4.11 -3.60
C THR A 6 -22.94 -4.98 -2.47
N ASP A 7 -22.43 -6.20 -2.31
CA ASP A 7 -22.84 -7.15 -1.28
C ASP A 7 -22.44 -6.62 0.11
N PHE A 8 -21.22 -6.10 0.27
CA PHE A 8 -20.78 -5.50 1.54
C PHE A 8 -21.64 -4.29 1.94
N ILE A 9 -21.89 -3.36 1.02
CA ILE A 9 -22.75 -2.19 1.27
C ILE A 9 -24.15 -2.63 1.69
N LYS A 10 -24.74 -3.62 1.01
CA LYS A 10 -26.09 -4.12 1.32
C LYS A 10 -26.16 -4.87 2.65
N CYS A 11 -25.22 -5.77 2.89
CA CYS A 11 -25.20 -6.60 4.11
C CYS A 11 -24.95 -5.78 5.37
N HIS A 12 -24.10 -4.76 5.27
CA HIS A 12 -23.71 -3.93 6.42
C HIS A 12 -24.41 -2.57 6.46
N LYS A 13 -25.26 -2.26 5.47
CA LYS A 13 -25.99 -0.99 5.35
C LYS A 13 -25.10 0.25 5.48
N TRP A 14 -23.87 0.16 4.96
CA TRP A 14 -22.92 1.25 5.06
C TRP A 14 -23.33 2.47 4.24
N THR A 15 -23.06 3.64 4.79
CA THR A 15 -23.32 4.95 4.20
C THR A 15 -22.13 5.87 4.46
N PHE A 16 -22.17 7.11 3.96
CA PHE A 16 -21.14 8.11 4.28
C PHE A 16 -21.08 8.44 5.78
N GLU A 17 -22.14 8.15 6.55
CA GLU A 17 -22.19 8.35 8.01
C GLU A 17 -21.50 7.22 8.77
N THR A 18 -21.20 6.09 8.12
CA THR A 18 -20.51 4.97 8.79
C THR A 18 -19.11 5.39 9.24
N PRO A 19 -18.77 5.23 10.53
CA PRO A 19 -17.50 5.67 11.06
C PRO A 19 -16.33 4.85 10.50
N LEU A 20 -15.19 5.50 10.29
CA LEU A 20 -13.98 4.85 9.78
C LEU A 20 -13.52 3.68 10.66
N SER A 21 -13.70 3.79 11.98
CA SER A 21 -13.35 2.73 12.95
C SER A 21 -14.17 1.45 12.76
N GLU A 22 -15.43 1.57 12.35
CA GLU A 22 -16.26 0.41 11.99
C GLU A 22 -15.78 -0.20 10.68
N LEU A 23 -15.55 0.62 9.66
CA LEU A 23 -15.07 0.17 8.35
C LEU A 23 -13.71 -0.55 8.43
N ALA A 24 -12.79 -0.07 9.28
CA ALA A 24 -11.47 -0.66 9.47
C ALA A 24 -11.52 -2.13 9.92
N GLN A 25 -12.57 -2.55 10.64
CA GLN A 25 -12.74 -3.94 11.07
C GLN A 25 -12.97 -4.91 9.90
N TYR A 26 -13.37 -4.38 8.73
CA TYR A 26 -13.68 -5.18 7.54
C TYR A 26 -12.56 -5.17 6.50
N THR A 27 -11.49 -4.41 6.72
CA THR A 27 -10.37 -4.28 5.76
C THR A 27 -9.77 -5.63 5.41
N GLU A 28 -9.54 -6.53 6.38
CA GLU A 28 -8.99 -7.85 6.11
C GLU A 28 -9.97 -8.75 5.32
N LYS A 29 -11.25 -8.73 5.69
CA LYS A 29 -12.30 -9.53 5.04
C LYS A 29 -12.50 -9.10 3.58
N ILE A 30 -12.50 -7.80 3.32
CA ILE A 30 -12.56 -7.24 1.97
C ILE A 30 -11.30 -7.59 1.19
N SER A 31 -10.12 -7.44 1.80
CA SER A 31 -8.85 -7.78 1.15
C SER A 31 -8.80 -9.24 0.69
N LYS A 32 -9.26 -10.17 1.53
CA LYS A 32 -9.40 -11.60 1.17
C LYS A 32 -10.40 -11.80 0.03
N SER A 33 -11.53 -11.10 0.04
CA SER A 33 -12.59 -11.21 -0.97
C SER A 33 -12.18 -10.67 -2.35
N LEU A 34 -11.37 -9.61 -2.39
CA LEU A 34 -10.90 -8.99 -3.64
C LEU A 34 -9.69 -9.70 -4.25
N LYS A 35 -9.05 -10.61 -3.51
CA LYS A 35 -7.77 -11.25 -3.86
C LYS A 35 -6.66 -10.20 -4.08
N ASP A 36 -5.43 -10.64 -4.35
CA ASP A 36 -4.31 -9.74 -4.61
C ASP A 36 -4.28 -9.20 -6.05
N ASP A 37 -5.46 -8.95 -6.62
CA ASP A 37 -5.61 -8.43 -7.98
C ASP A 37 -5.81 -6.90 -7.95
N ARG A 38 -4.87 -6.18 -8.57
CA ARG A 38 -4.89 -4.71 -8.65
C ARG A 38 -6.13 -4.18 -9.38
N LYS A 39 -6.50 -4.78 -10.52
CA LYS A 39 -7.62 -4.34 -11.36
C LYS A 39 -8.93 -4.51 -10.61
N VAL A 40 -9.06 -5.61 -9.85
CA VAL A 40 -10.23 -5.88 -9.01
C VAL A 40 -10.36 -4.84 -7.89
N ARG A 41 -9.26 -4.52 -7.21
CA ARG A 41 -9.26 -3.50 -6.16
C ARG A 41 -9.60 -2.12 -6.70
N SER A 42 -9.01 -1.71 -7.82
CA SER A 42 -9.35 -0.43 -8.47
C SER A 42 -10.84 -0.34 -8.83
N ASN A 43 -11.41 -1.40 -9.39
CA ASN A 43 -12.84 -1.44 -9.72
C ASN A 43 -13.73 -1.40 -8.47
N ALA A 44 -13.35 -2.13 -7.41
CA ALA A 44 -14.07 -2.12 -6.15
C ALA A 44 -14.06 -0.74 -5.48
N LYS A 45 -12.92 -0.02 -5.51
CA LYS A 45 -12.84 1.37 -5.02
C LYS A 45 -13.82 2.28 -5.75
N ILE A 46 -13.84 2.23 -7.08
CA ILE A 46 -14.77 3.02 -7.89
C ILE A 46 -16.21 2.69 -7.48
N ARG A 47 -16.54 1.40 -7.33
CA ARG A 47 -17.88 0.96 -6.97
C ARG A 47 -18.30 1.42 -5.57
N PHE A 48 -17.44 1.33 -4.57
CA PHE A 48 -17.74 1.81 -3.22
C PHE A 48 -18.04 3.32 -3.20
N ARG A 49 -17.30 4.12 -3.97
CA ARG A 49 -17.61 5.56 -4.12
C ARG A 49 -18.95 5.81 -4.80
N VAL A 50 -19.25 5.08 -5.87
CA VAL A 50 -20.55 5.19 -6.57
C VAL A 50 -21.70 4.79 -5.64
N LEU A 51 -21.46 3.90 -4.69
CA LEU A 51 -22.43 3.46 -3.70
C LEU A 51 -22.51 4.37 -2.46
N GLY A 52 -21.82 5.51 -2.45
CA GLY A 52 -21.99 6.56 -1.44
C GLY A 52 -20.93 6.62 -0.34
N LEU A 53 -19.86 5.82 -0.42
CA LEU A 53 -18.73 5.99 0.50
C LEU A 53 -17.79 7.12 0.06
N THR A 54 -17.22 7.83 1.02
CA THR A 54 -16.22 8.88 0.77
C THR A 54 -14.89 8.27 0.33
N LYS A 55 -14.00 9.10 -0.22
CA LYS A 55 -12.66 8.68 -0.62
C LYS A 55 -11.89 8.06 0.56
N GLU A 56 -11.94 8.70 1.72
CA GLU A 56 -11.25 8.28 2.94
C GLU A 56 -11.75 6.92 3.44
N GLN A 57 -13.07 6.73 3.48
CA GLN A 57 -13.70 5.45 3.83
C GLN A 57 -13.25 4.32 2.89
N VAL A 58 -13.17 4.61 1.59
CA VAL A 58 -12.71 3.63 0.60
C VAL A 58 -11.22 3.30 0.74
N GLU A 59 -10.40 4.27 1.14
CA GLU A 59 -8.97 4.06 1.40
C GLU A 59 -8.72 3.20 2.64
N VAL A 60 -9.54 3.34 3.68
CA VAL A 60 -9.53 2.47 4.86
C VAL A 60 -9.92 1.02 4.50
N LEU A 61 -10.98 0.83 3.70
CA LEU A 61 -11.47 -0.50 3.33
C LEU A 61 -10.54 -1.22 2.34
N ILE A 62 -9.96 -0.48 1.40
CA ILE A 62 -9.08 -1.03 0.36
C ILE A 62 -7.78 -0.23 0.38
N LEU A 63 -6.84 -0.71 1.18
CA LEU A 63 -5.46 -0.27 1.07
C LEU A 63 -4.96 -0.54 -0.35
N ILE A 64 -4.34 0.47 -0.96
CA ILE A 64 -3.59 0.26 -2.21
C ILE A 64 -2.39 -0.57 -1.81
N ARG A 65 -2.48 -1.90 -1.91
CA ARG A 65 -1.27 -2.68 -2.13
C ARG A 65 -0.81 -2.26 -3.51
N LEU A 66 0.17 -1.35 -3.56
CA LEU A 66 0.96 -1.16 -4.75
C LEU A 66 1.48 -2.54 -5.09
N THR A 67 0.95 -3.15 -6.15
CA THR A 67 1.59 -4.32 -6.76
C THR A 67 2.87 -3.82 -7.44
N GLY A 68 3.84 -3.35 -6.67
CA GLY A 68 5.13 -3.99 -6.78
C GLY A 68 4.89 -5.34 -6.16
N LYS A 69 5.20 -6.45 -6.82
CA LYS A 69 6.47 -7.08 -6.50
C LYS A 69 6.93 -6.62 -5.10
N ARG A 70 6.93 -7.52 -4.12
CA ARG A 70 8.05 -7.47 -3.20
C ARG A 70 9.27 -7.60 -4.11
N GLU A 71 9.74 -6.48 -4.67
CA GLU A 71 11.10 -6.39 -5.10
C GLU A 71 11.84 -6.61 -3.80
N GLU A 72 12.37 -7.81 -3.68
CA GLU A 72 13.51 -8.16 -2.86
C GLU A 72 14.48 -6.98 -2.94
N GLY A 73 14.35 -6.02 -2.01
CA GLY A 73 14.76 -4.63 -2.25
C GLY A 73 14.12 -3.60 -1.31
N ARG A 74 12.79 -3.65 -1.08
CA ARG A 74 12.16 -2.80 -0.04
C ARG A 74 12.44 -3.31 1.37
N ASP A 75 12.49 -4.63 1.53
CA ASP A 75 13.06 -5.25 2.73
C ASP A 75 14.49 -4.78 2.96
N THR A 76 15.25 -4.37 1.94
CA THR A 76 16.64 -3.93 2.11
C THR A 76 16.73 -2.59 2.83
N VAL A 77 15.83 -1.64 2.55
CA VAL A 77 15.81 -0.35 3.27
C VAL A 77 15.37 -0.56 4.73
N ASP A 78 14.33 -1.35 4.95
CA ASP A 78 13.86 -1.66 6.31
C ASP A 78 14.90 -2.48 7.09
N LYS A 79 15.61 -3.42 6.43
CA LYS A 79 16.72 -4.17 7.03
C LYS A 79 17.93 -3.28 7.35
N ILE A 80 18.31 -2.35 6.47
CA ILE A 80 19.39 -1.39 6.74
C ILE A 80 18.99 -0.47 7.89
N ALA A 81 17.76 0.01 7.92
CA ALA A 81 17.25 0.83 9.01
C ALA A 81 17.29 0.06 10.34
N GLN A 82 16.85 -1.20 10.35
CA GLN A 82 16.92 -2.07 11.52
C GLN A 82 18.37 -2.37 11.92
N GLU A 83 19.27 -2.64 10.97
CA GLU A 83 20.70 -2.89 11.22
C GLU A 83 21.39 -1.66 11.84
N ILE A 84 21.05 -0.44 11.39
CA ILE A 84 21.55 0.81 11.98
C ILE A 84 21.12 0.93 13.44
N VAL A 85 19.86 0.59 13.75
CA VAL A 85 19.32 0.63 15.11
C VAL A 85 19.96 -0.45 16.00
N ASP A 86 20.07 -1.68 15.48
CA ASP A 86 20.57 -2.83 16.25
C ASP A 86 22.07 -2.75 16.55
N ASN A 87 22.85 -2.11 15.67
CA ASN A 87 24.31 -1.98 15.81
C ASN A 87 24.78 -0.61 16.34
N ASP A 88 23.86 0.30 16.65
CA ASP A 88 24.13 1.66 17.15
C ASP A 88 25.26 2.38 16.37
N TYR A 89 25.13 2.41 15.05
CA TYR A 89 26.20 2.90 14.18
C TYR A 89 26.54 4.38 14.43
N SER A 90 27.84 4.67 14.41
CA SER A 90 28.33 6.04 14.46
C SER A 90 27.83 6.85 13.25
N SER A 91 27.73 8.17 13.43
CA SER A 91 27.31 9.09 12.36
C SER A 91 28.19 8.99 11.11
N GLU A 92 29.48 8.68 11.26
CA GLU A 92 30.40 8.46 10.12
C GLU A 92 30.02 7.23 9.29
N LYS A 93 29.68 6.12 9.95
CA LYS A 93 29.26 4.88 9.29
C LYS A 93 27.93 5.07 8.57
N ILE A 94 26.98 5.79 9.17
CA ILE A 94 25.69 6.13 8.55
C ILE A 94 25.88 7.03 7.33
N LYS A 95 26.80 8.01 7.38
CA LYS A 95 27.13 8.86 6.23
C LYS A 95 27.70 8.06 5.06
N GLN A 96 28.56 7.09 5.34
CA GLN A 96 29.11 6.21 4.30
C GLN A 96 28.01 5.36 3.64
N ILE A 97 27.14 4.73 4.45
CA ILE A 97 26.00 3.95 3.95
C ILE A 97 25.09 4.82 3.06
N SER A 98 24.83 6.07 3.48
CA SER A 98 24.04 7.03 2.71
C SER A 98 24.69 7.40 1.36
N TYR A 99 26.00 7.65 1.36
CA TYR A 99 26.76 7.96 0.14
C TYR A 99 26.73 6.78 -0.84
N ASP A 100 26.98 5.57 -0.34
CA ASP A 100 27.00 4.36 -1.16
C ASP A 100 25.62 4.13 -1.78
N LEU A 101 24.54 4.19 -1.00
CA LEU A 101 23.16 4.06 -1.48
C LEU A 101 22.81 5.09 -2.56
N GLY A 102 23.21 6.35 -2.37
CA GLY A 102 23.00 7.40 -3.37
C GLY A 102 23.72 7.12 -4.69
N SER A 103 24.93 6.56 -4.62
CA SER A 103 25.75 6.24 -5.80
C SER A 103 25.19 5.08 -6.64
N PHE A 104 24.52 4.10 -6.03
CA PHE A 104 23.89 2.96 -6.73
C PHE A 104 22.67 3.34 -7.58
N THR A 105 22.13 4.55 -7.42
CA THR A 105 20.96 5.02 -8.20
C THR A 105 21.31 5.63 -9.56
N SER A 106 22.60 5.78 -9.88
CA SER A 106 23.05 6.34 -11.17
C SER A 106 23.33 5.25 -12.20
N ASN A 107 22.30 4.88 -12.96
CA ASN A 107 22.50 4.34 -14.30
C ASN A 107 21.59 5.10 -15.28
N PRO A 108 22.06 6.19 -15.92
CA PRO A 108 21.33 6.80 -17.02
C PRO A 108 21.53 5.95 -18.28
N ILE A 109 20.50 5.19 -18.66
CA ILE A 109 20.41 4.59 -20.00
C ILE A 109 20.27 5.72 -21.03
N ALA A 110 21.09 5.62 -22.08
CA ALA A 110 21.04 6.30 -23.38
C ALA A 110 21.59 7.73 -23.49
N ARG A 111 22.86 7.82 -23.89
CA ARG A 111 23.30 8.84 -24.85
C ARG A 111 24.26 8.21 -25.86
N SER A 112 23.69 7.48 -26.82
CA SER A 112 24.34 7.17 -28.09
C SER A 112 24.13 8.37 -29.02
N PHE A 113 25.22 9.05 -29.39
CA PHE A 113 25.28 9.91 -30.57
C PHE A 113 25.73 9.08 -31.77
#